data_AF-A0AAW5BR08-F1
#
_entry.id   AF-A0AAW5BR08-F1
#
_cell.length_a   1.000
_cell.length_b   1.000
_cell.length_c   1.000
_cell.angle_alpha   90.00
_cell.angle_beta   90.00
_cell.angle_gamma   90.00
#
_symmetry.space_group_name_H-M   'P 1'
#
loop_
_entity.id
_entity.type
_entity.pdbx_description
1 polymer ?
#
loop_
_entity_poly.entity_id
_entity_poly.type
_entity_poly.pdbx_seq_one_letter_code
_entity_poly.pdbx_strand_id
1 'polypeptide(L)'
;MARKNDTPQKAAMRELMSGYLKQNNVKIKDGTDVNAIMRDMMSVLLEGALDEEMNEELGYSRYDYRNKETDNSRNGHSQNTMHTSYGDMEIDIPRDRKRGIRTSGGQKISEYRHPGHGRKNPLHV
;
A
#
# COMPACT_ATOMS: atom_id res chain seq x y z
N MET A 1 17.01 21.28 14.24
CA MET A 1 16.59 21.37 15.65
C MET A 1 15.33 20.54 15.83
N ALA A 2 15.33 19.55 16.72
CA ALA A 2 14.14 18.78 17.06
C ALA A 2 13.13 19.68 17.78
N ARG A 3 11.83 19.55 17.47
CA ARG A 3 10.78 20.30 18.19
C ARG A 3 10.65 19.74 19.60
N LYS A 4 10.41 20.61 20.59
CA LYS A 4 10.43 20.31 22.04
C LYS A 4 9.56 19.12 22.51
N ASN A 5 8.62 18.62 21.69
CA ASN A 5 7.66 17.57 22.06
C ASN A 5 7.56 16.41 21.04
N ASP A 6 8.49 16.27 20.09
CA ASP A 6 8.43 15.13 19.15
C ASP A 6 9.05 13.88 19.82
N THR A 7 8.36 12.73 19.76
CA THR A 7 8.95 11.44 20.14
C THR A 7 10.11 11.11 19.19
N PRO A 8 11.09 10.29 19.61
CA PRO A 8 12.19 9.88 18.72
C PRO A 8 11.68 9.31 17.39
N GLN A 9 10.61 8.51 17.42
CA GLN A 9 9.97 7.94 16.24
C GLN A 9 9.37 9.01 15.32
N LYS A 10 8.68 10.00 15.90
CA LYS A 10 8.08 11.10 15.14
C LYS A 10 9.14 12.03 14.53
N ALA A 11 10.26 12.23 15.23
CA ALA A 11 11.39 12.98 14.70
C ALA A 11 12.04 12.25 13.51
N ALA A 12 12.28 10.94 13.62
CA ALA A 12 12.78 10.12 12.52
C ALA A 12 11.84 10.14 11.31
N MET A 13 10.53 9.96 11.54
CA MET A 13 9.53 10.04 10.48
C MET A 13 9.53 11.41 9.80
N ARG A 14 9.66 12.49 10.57
CA ARG A 14 9.76 13.86 10.02
C ARG A 14 10.98 14.01 9.10
N GLU A 15 12.13 13.45 9.48
CA GLU A 15 13.33 13.51 8.65
C GLU A 15 13.17 12.71 7.36
N LEU A 16 12.61 11.49 7.43
CA LEU A 16 12.30 10.69 6.26
C LEU A 16 11.34 11.41 5.30
N MET A 17 10.23 11.95 5.83
CA MET A 17 9.26 12.68 5.00
C MET A 17 9.86 13.96 4.41
N SER A 18 10.67 14.69 5.17
CA SER A 18 11.39 15.87 4.67
C SER A 18 12.36 15.50 3.54
N GLY A 19 13.05 14.36 3.66
CA GLY A 19 13.92 13.83 2.61
C GLY A 19 13.16 13.47 1.34
N TYR A 20 12.07 12.70 1.48
CA TYR A 20 11.22 12.28 0.35
C TYR A 20 10.65 13.48 -0.43
N LEU A 21 10.12 14.48 0.26
CA LEU A 21 9.55 15.68 -0.40
C LEU A 21 10.61 16.46 -1.16
N LYS A 22 11.84 16.58 -0.61
CA LYS A 22 12.95 17.26 -1.27
C LYS A 22 13.47 16.50 -2.48
N GLN A 23 13.67 15.18 -2.36
CA GLN A 23 14.23 14.34 -3.42
C GLN A 23 13.30 14.26 -4.63
N ASN A 24 11.99 14.18 -4.39
CA ASN A 24 10.98 14.11 -5.45
C ASN A 24 10.50 15.51 -5.91
N ASN A 25 11.14 16.58 -5.42
CA ASN A 25 10.82 17.97 -5.75
C ASN A 25 9.33 18.32 -5.52
N VAL A 26 8.72 17.68 -4.53
CA VAL A 26 7.29 17.82 -4.19
C VAL A 26 7.11 19.10 -3.38
N LYS A 27 6.24 19.99 -3.88
CA LYS A 27 5.85 21.23 -3.19
C LYS A 27 4.38 21.13 -2.83
N ILE A 28 4.09 21.11 -1.53
CA ILE A 28 2.71 21.13 -1.02
C ILE A 28 2.18 22.55 -1.14
N LYS A 29 1.21 22.77 -2.03
CA LYS A 29 0.54 24.06 -2.23
C LYS A 29 -0.82 24.08 -1.54
N ASP A 30 -1.56 22.98 -1.60
CA ASP A 30 -2.89 22.87 -1.03
C ASP A 30 -3.20 21.46 -0.47
N GLY A 31 -4.44 21.27 -0.01
CA GLY A 31 -4.90 20.00 0.57
C GLY A 31 -4.96 18.83 -0.44
N THR A 32 -5.04 19.12 -1.74
CA THR A 32 -5.00 18.10 -2.80
C THR A 32 -3.61 17.47 -2.87
N ASP A 33 -2.56 18.29 -2.79
CA ASP A 33 -1.18 17.79 -2.76
C ASP A 33 -0.93 16.94 -1.50
N VAL A 34 -1.48 17.34 -0.35
CA VAL A 34 -1.42 16.54 0.88
C VAL A 34 -2.10 15.18 0.69
N ASN A 35 -3.30 15.17 0.08
CA ASN A 35 -4.02 13.92 -0.19
C ASN A 35 -3.24 13.01 -1.15
N ALA A 36 -2.59 13.56 -2.18
CA ALA A 36 -1.76 12.78 -3.10
C ALA A 36 -0.60 12.10 -2.37
N ILE A 37 0.14 12.85 -1.55
CA ILE A 37 1.25 12.33 -0.76
C ILE A 37 0.78 11.25 0.22
N MET A 38 -0.37 11.46 0.87
CA MET A 38 -0.94 10.47 1.77
C MET A 38 -1.32 9.18 1.05
N ARG A 39 -1.82 9.29 -0.20
CA ARG A 39 -2.11 8.11 -1.01
C ARG A 39 -0.84 7.31 -1.31
N ASP A 40 0.21 7.99 -1.77
CA ASP A 40 1.50 7.35 -2.11
C ASP A 40 2.17 6.72 -0.89
N MET A 41 2.07 7.34 0.29
CA MET A 41 2.60 6.75 1.52
C MET A 41 1.83 5.51 1.93
N MET A 42 0.50 5.56 1.80
CA MET A 42 -0.35 4.46 2.19
C MET A 42 -0.21 3.28 1.23
N SER A 43 0.01 3.50 -0.07
CA SER A 43 0.32 2.41 -1.01
C SER A 43 1.60 1.70 -0.62
N VAL A 44 2.69 2.43 -0.39
CA VAL A 44 3.99 1.85 0.01
C VAL A 44 3.88 1.04 1.32
N LEU A 45 3.13 1.54 2.30
CA LEU A 45 2.93 0.83 3.57
C LEU A 45 2.14 -0.46 3.39
N LEU A 46 1.08 -0.42 2.57
CA LEU A 46 0.23 -1.59 2.32
C LEU A 46 0.95 -2.64 1.47
N GLU A 47 1.67 -2.22 0.42
CA GLU A 47 2.49 -3.12 -0.40
C GLU A 47 3.55 -3.82 0.44
N GLY A 48 4.24 -3.09 1.33
CA GLY A 48 5.21 -3.66 2.26
C GLY A 48 4.59 -4.68 3.22
N ALA A 49 3.39 -4.39 3.75
CA ALA A 49 2.67 -5.33 4.62
C ALA A 49 2.25 -6.60 3.86
N LEU A 50 1.76 -6.47 2.61
CA LEU A 50 1.40 -7.62 1.78
C LEU A 50 2.61 -8.46 1.39
N ASP A 51 3.76 -7.83 1.13
CA ASP A 51 4.99 -8.53 0.82
C ASP A 51 5.49 -9.36 2.00
N GLU A 52 5.27 -8.88 3.22
CA GLU A 52 5.59 -9.61 4.45
C GLU A 52 4.62 -10.77 4.70
N GLU A 53 3.31 -10.56 4.54
CA GLU A 53 2.33 -11.68 4.56
C GLU A 53 2.72 -12.78 3.55
N MET A 54 3.21 -12.38 2.37
CA MET A 54 3.69 -13.32 1.35
C MET A 54 5.00 -14.03 1.75
N ASN A 55 5.90 -13.37 2.49
CA ASN A 55 7.10 -14.02 3.03
C ASN A 55 6.72 -15.10 4.05
N GLU A 56 5.80 -14.79 4.97
CA GLU A 56 5.32 -15.71 5.99
C GLU A 56 4.63 -16.94 5.35
N GLU A 57 3.72 -16.70 4.41
CA GLU A 57 2.94 -17.77 3.77
C GLU A 57 3.81 -18.69 2.89
N LEU A 58 4.80 -18.13 2.19
CA LEU A 58 5.73 -18.93 1.40
C LEU A 58 6.82 -19.59 2.24
N GLY A 59 7.08 -19.07 3.45
CA GLY A 59 8.13 -19.52 4.35
C GLY A 59 9.55 -19.10 3.95
N TYR A 60 9.70 -18.14 3.02
CA TYR A 60 11.00 -17.61 2.61
C TYR A 60 10.91 -16.18 2.08
N SER A 61 12.00 -15.43 2.24
CA SER A 61 12.10 -14.04 1.81
C SER A 61 12.23 -13.90 0.29
N ARG A 62 11.93 -12.70 -0.24
CA ARG A 62 12.15 -12.40 -1.65
C ARG A 62 13.61 -12.68 -2.04
N TYR A 63 13.80 -13.51 -3.07
CA TYR A 63 15.08 -14.01 -3.60
C TYR A 63 15.76 -15.15 -2.82
N ASP A 64 15.21 -15.60 -1.69
CA ASP A 64 15.72 -16.77 -0.96
C ASP A 64 15.08 -18.09 -1.43
N TYR A 65 15.03 -18.30 -2.75
CA TYR A 65 14.38 -19.46 -3.35
C TYR A 65 15.14 -20.79 -3.15
N ARG A 66 16.38 -20.73 -2.65
CA ARG A 66 17.21 -21.91 -2.39
C ARG A 66 16.90 -22.56 -1.04
N ASN A 67 16.36 -21.80 -0.09
CA ASN A 67 15.99 -22.26 1.24
C ASN A 67 14.46 -22.45 1.37
N LYS A 68 13.77 -22.72 0.24
CA LYS A 68 12.33 -22.94 0.27
C LYS A 68 12.01 -24.40 0.57
N GLU A 69 11.07 -24.60 1.48
CA GLU A 69 10.53 -25.92 1.84
C GLU A 69 9.27 -26.28 1.03
N THR A 70 8.81 -25.39 0.15
CA THR A 70 7.58 -25.56 -0.64
C THR A 70 7.84 -25.54 -2.15
N ASP A 71 6.97 -26.23 -2.90
CA ASP A 71 6.99 -26.19 -4.36
C ASP A 71 6.30 -24.94 -4.93
N ASN A 72 5.67 -24.11 -4.08
CA ASN A 72 5.12 -22.83 -4.47
C ASN A 72 6.22 -21.79 -4.73
N SER A 73 5.89 -20.74 -5.47
CA SER A 73 6.81 -19.64 -5.75
C SER A 73 6.11 -18.31 -5.95
N ARG A 74 6.83 -17.21 -5.70
CA ARG A 74 6.38 -15.87 -6.10
C ARG A 74 6.21 -15.80 -7.62
N ASN A 75 5.17 -15.10 -8.08
CA ASN A 75 4.78 -14.96 -9.47
C ASN A 75 4.41 -13.51 -9.81
N GLY A 76 5.31 -12.60 -9.45
CA GLY A 76 5.17 -11.16 -9.69
C GLY A 76 4.10 -10.50 -8.81
N HIS A 77 3.59 -9.37 -9.31
CA HIS A 77 2.55 -8.58 -8.68
C HIS A 77 1.37 -8.41 -9.63
N SER A 78 0.20 -8.12 -9.08
CA SER A 78 -0.95 -7.62 -9.83
C SER A 78 -1.37 -6.27 -9.29
N GLN A 79 -1.63 -5.33 -10.19
CA GLN A 79 -2.18 -4.03 -9.84
C GLN A 79 -3.64 -4.14 -9.44
N ASN A 80 -4.03 -3.38 -8.42
CA ASN A 80 -5.41 -3.17 -8.03
C ASN A 80 -5.63 -1.69 -7.67
N THR A 81 -6.84 -1.19 -7.92
CA THR A 81 -7.22 0.18 -7.55
C THR A 81 -8.08 0.16 -6.31
N MET A 82 -7.67 0.91 -5.29
CA MET A 82 -8.38 1.08 -4.04
C MET A 82 -9.02 2.47 -3.98
N HIS A 83 -10.29 2.51 -3.62
CA HIS A 83 -11.02 3.75 -3.44
C HIS A 83 -10.94 4.15 -1.97
N THR A 84 -10.25 5.24 -1.67
CA THR A 84 -10.10 5.76 -0.30
C THR A 84 -10.74 7.14 -0.18
N SER A 85 -10.96 7.64 1.04
CA SER A 85 -11.41 9.02 1.26
C SER A 85 -10.43 10.08 0.73
N TYR A 86 -9.16 9.69 0.50
CA TYR A 86 -8.12 10.54 -0.08
C TYR A 86 -8.10 10.48 -1.61
N GLY A 87 -8.97 9.68 -2.22
CA GLY A 87 -9.05 9.43 -3.67
C GLY A 87 -8.62 8.01 -4.05
N ASP A 88 -8.55 7.79 -5.35
CA ASP A 88 -8.14 6.51 -5.93
C ASP A 88 -6.63 6.32 -5.80
N MET A 89 -6.24 5.12 -5.40
CA MET A 89 -4.86 4.72 -5.17
C MET A 89 -4.60 3.38 -5.88
N GLU A 90 -3.50 3.29 -6.61
CA GLU A 90 -3.02 2.03 -7.17
C GLU A 90 -2.10 1.33 -6.16
N ILE A 91 -2.25 0.02 -6.04
CA ILE A 91 -1.41 -0.83 -5.21
C ILE A 91 -0.97 -2.09 -5.97
N ASP A 92 0.28 -2.49 -5.76
CA ASP A 92 0.85 -3.74 -6.28
C ASP A 92 0.68 -4.89 -5.27
N ILE A 93 -0.20 -5.83 -5.59
CA ILE A 93 -0.48 -6.99 -4.73
C ILE A 93 0.45 -8.14 -5.13
N PRO A 94 1.29 -8.67 -4.22
CA PRO A 94 2.16 -9.81 -4.51
C PRO A 94 1.34 -11.06 -4.79
N ARG A 95 1.85 -11.92 -5.68
CA ARG A 95 1.17 -13.14 -6.10
C ARG A 95 2.05 -14.37 -6.01
N ASP A 96 1.41 -15.51 -5.79
CA ASP A 96 2.03 -16.82 -5.86
C ASP A 96 1.72 -17.54 -7.19
N ARG A 97 2.48 -18.60 -7.47
CA ARG A 97 2.40 -19.38 -8.71
C ARG A 97 1.24 -20.36 -8.68
N LYS A 98 0.97 -20.96 -7.52
CA LYS A 98 -0.12 -21.92 -7.34
C LYS A 98 -1.50 -21.27 -7.22
N ARG A 99 -1.59 -19.93 -7.20
CA ARG A 99 -2.83 -19.17 -7.01
C ARG A 99 -3.57 -19.57 -5.72
N GLY A 100 -2.84 -20.15 -4.76
CA GLY A 100 -3.39 -20.68 -3.52
C GLY A 100 -3.34 -19.65 -2.40
N ILE A 101 -2.37 -18.73 -2.48
CA ILE A 101 -2.18 -17.69 -1.47
C ILE A 101 -3.21 -16.59 -1.69
N ARG A 102 -4.24 -16.62 -0.85
CA ARG A 102 -5.07 -15.46 -0.58
C ARG A 102 -4.41 -14.71 0.55
N THR A 103 -3.54 -13.73 0.24
CA THR A 103 -3.05 -12.80 1.27
C THR A 103 -4.28 -12.23 1.97
N SER A 104 -4.34 -12.35 3.29
CA SER A 104 -5.50 -11.91 4.07
C SER A 104 -5.72 -10.40 3.91
N GLY A 105 -4.64 -9.64 3.71
CA GLY A 105 -4.65 -8.26 3.27
C GLY A 105 -5.34 -8.11 1.91
N GLY A 106 -4.89 -8.80 0.86
CA GLY A 106 -5.48 -8.70 -0.49
C GLY A 106 -7.00 -8.93 -0.55
N GLN A 107 -7.54 -9.88 0.24
CA GLN A 107 -9.00 -10.07 0.35
C GLN A 107 -9.68 -8.92 1.08
N LYS A 108 -9.17 -8.51 2.25
CA LYS A 108 -9.74 -7.40 3.03
C LYS A 108 -9.68 -6.08 2.25
N ILE A 109 -8.58 -5.81 1.55
CA ILE A 109 -8.40 -4.60 0.74
C ILE A 109 -9.39 -4.59 -0.44
N SER A 110 -9.69 -5.76 -1.03
CA SER A 110 -10.73 -5.88 -2.06
C SER A 110 -12.16 -5.65 -1.54
N GLU A 111 -12.40 -5.93 -0.25
CA GLU A 111 -13.68 -5.70 0.44
C GLU A 111 -13.83 -4.26 0.94
N TYR A 112 -12.72 -3.54 1.20
CA TYR A 112 -12.68 -2.10 1.46
C TYR A 112 -12.94 -1.27 0.18
N ARG A 113 -14.02 -1.57 -0.54
CA ARG A 113 -14.60 -0.67 -1.53
C ARG A 113 -15.55 0.27 -0.79
N HIS A 114 -15.17 1.53 -0.59
CA HIS A 114 -16.07 2.51 0.03
C HIS A 114 -17.45 2.52 -0.68
N PRO A 115 -18.56 2.35 0.06
CA PRO A 115 -19.89 2.48 -0.51
C PRO A 115 -20.21 3.97 -0.63
N GLY A 116 -19.91 4.57 -1.78
CA GLY A 116 -20.45 5.90 -2.08
C GLY A 116 -19.61 6.74 -3.02
N HIS A 117 -19.83 6.58 -4.33
CA HIS A 117 -20.13 7.69 -5.23
C HIS A 117 -20.91 7.10 -6.43
N GLY A 118 -22.14 7.57 -6.60
CA GLY A 118 -23.22 6.85 -7.26
C GLY A 118 -23.09 6.64 -8.77
N ARG A 119 -23.50 5.44 -9.21
CA ARG A 119 -24.18 5.30 -10.49
C ARG A 119 -25.59 5.86 -10.34
N LYS A 120 -25.83 7.05 -10.89
CA LYS A 120 -27.20 7.48 -11.21
C LYS A 120 -27.73 6.52 -12.27
N ASN A 121 -28.57 5.57 -11.88
CA ASN A 121 -29.48 4.94 -12.82
C ASN A 121 -30.74 5.81 -12.88
N PRO A 122 -31.17 6.26 -14.08
CA PRO A 122 -32.45 6.91 -14.25
C PRO A 122 -33.53 5.83 -14.33
N LEU A 123 -34.64 5.99 -13.59
CA LEU A 123 -36.02 5.77 -14.05
C LEU A 123 -37.02 5.81 -12.87
N HIS A 124 -38.09 6.59 -13.11
CA HIS A 124 -39.42 6.65 -12.45
C HIS A 124 -39.98 5.26 -12.06
N VAL A 125 -40.85 5.05 -11.06
CA VAL A 125 -42.02 5.78 -10.50
C VAL A 125 -42.05 5.58 -8.99
#